data_AF-A0A4Y2L1H7-F1
#
_entry.id   AF-A0A4Y2L1H7-F1
#
_cell.length_a   1.000
_cell.length_b   1.000
_cell.length_c   1.000
_cell.angle_alpha   90.00
_cell.angle_beta   90.00
_cell.angle_gamma   90.00
#
_symmetry.space_group_name_H-M   'P 1'
#
loop_
_entity.id
_entity.type
_entity.pdbx_description
1 polymer ?
#
loop_
_entity_poly.entity_id
_entity_poly.type
_entity_poly.pdbx_seq_one_letter_code
_entity_poly.pdbx_strand_id
1 'polypeptide(L)'
;MPVWFHIEESKYFTNAPEHVFDVIKSLRFLPENLLKVIDPVIQRNAFFAHTENLLLSMIVDKRDHIRELGFRIIIRARNITSKRRSVRSFQPPKNKFLDTDDIEMIHWNAITLSPPPS
;
A
#
# COMPACT_ATOMS: atom_id res chain seq x y z
N MET A 1 10.50 19.80 1.25
CA MET A 1 11.42 18.84 0.57
C MET A 1 10.57 17.91 -0.28
N PRO A 2 10.93 17.58 -1.53
CA PRO A 2 10.12 16.67 -2.34
C PRO A 2 10.00 15.29 -1.68
N VAL A 3 8.82 14.67 -1.74
CA VAL A 3 8.54 13.38 -1.05
C VAL A 3 9.53 12.28 -1.44
N TRP A 4 10.05 12.32 -2.67
CA TRP A 4 11.11 11.43 -3.14
C TRP A 4 12.33 11.40 -2.21
N PHE A 5 12.77 12.54 -1.69
CA PHE A 5 13.90 12.59 -0.76
C PHE A 5 13.56 11.95 0.59
N HIS A 6 12.32 12.09 1.07
CA HIS A 6 11.90 11.39 2.28
C HIS A 6 11.86 9.87 2.11
N ILE A 7 11.55 9.38 0.91
CA ILE A 7 11.60 7.94 0.58
C ILE A 7 13.04 7.44 0.58
N GLU A 8 13.95 8.15 -0.06
CA GLU A 8 15.38 7.78 -0.16
C GLU A 8 16.11 7.87 1.19
N GLU A 9 15.78 8.86 2.02
CA GLU A 9 16.38 9.04 3.34
C GLU A 9 15.75 8.17 4.43
N SER A 10 14.60 7.55 4.16
CA SER A 10 13.92 6.70 5.13
C SER A 10 14.76 5.46 5.45
N LYS A 11 15.08 5.30 6.74
CA LYS A 11 15.78 4.11 7.25
C LYS A 11 14.92 2.85 7.21
N TYR A 12 13.60 3.00 7.14
CA TYR A 12 12.66 1.88 7.29
C TYR A 12 11.71 1.81 6.10
N PHE A 13 11.72 0.67 5.43
CA PHE A 13 10.81 0.35 4.34
C PHE A 13 9.34 0.34 4.77
N THR A 14 9.05 0.13 6.06
CA THR A 14 7.71 0.17 6.63
C THR A 14 7.05 1.55 6.58
N ASN A 15 7.83 2.62 6.39
CA ASN A 15 7.30 3.98 6.26
C ASN A 15 6.93 4.32 4.81
N ALA A 16 7.28 3.46 3.85
CA ALA A 16 7.06 3.74 2.44
C ALA A 16 5.58 3.93 2.07
N PRO A 17 4.60 3.17 2.63
CA PRO A 17 3.18 3.44 2.40
C PRO A 17 2.73 4.83 2.88
N GLU A 18 3.23 5.30 4.03
CA GLU A 18 2.94 6.63 4.58
C GLU A 18 3.42 7.72 3.61
N HIS A 19 4.62 7.58 3.06
CA HIS A 19 5.14 8.52 2.07
C HIS A 19 4.29 8.56 0.79
N VAL A 20 3.84 7.40 0.28
CA VAL A 20 2.92 7.37 -0.87
C VAL A 20 1.60 8.08 -0.52
N PHE A 21 1.10 7.87 0.69
CA PHE A 21 -0.12 8.52 1.16
C PHE A 21 0.02 10.04 1.25
N ASP A 22 1.17 10.56 1.69
CA ASP A 22 1.44 12.00 1.72
C ASP A 22 1.51 12.62 0.32
N VAL A 23 2.03 11.89 -0.68
CA VAL A 23 1.90 12.31 -2.09
C VAL A 23 0.43 12.43 -2.46
N ILE A 24 -0.37 11.39 -2.18
CA ILE A 24 -1.80 11.37 -2.51
C ILE A 24 -2.57 12.51 -1.82
N LYS A 25 -2.28 12.82 -0.55
CA LYS A 25 -2.86 13.99 0.13
C LYS A 25 -2.53 15.29 -0.59
N SER A 26 -1.28 15.44 -1.02
CA SER A 26 -0.82 16.63 -1.72
C SER A 26 -1.52 16.82 -3.07
N LEU A 27 -1.89 15.72 -3.74
CA LEU A 27 -2.64 15.75 -5.00
C LEU A 27 -4.05 16.33 -4.83
N ARG A 28 -4.67 16.26 -3.65
CA ARG A 28 -6.04 16.79 -3.42
C ARG A 28 -6.20 18.27 -3.69
N PHE A 29 -5.10 19.01 -3.66
CA PHE A 29 -5.09 20.45 -3.92
C PHE A 29 -4.90 20.79 -5.40
N LEU A 30 -4.70 19.79 -6.28
CA LEU A 30 -4.52 19.99 -7.71
C LEU A 30 -5.85 19.99 -8.46
N PRO A 31 -5.96 20.74 -9.57
CA PRO A 31 -7.12 20.73 -10.44
C PRO A 31 -7.25 19.39 -11.19
N GLU A 32 -8.50 19.01 -11.50
CA GLU A 32 -8.86 17.70 -12.05
C GLU A 32 -8.13 17.36 -13.36
N ASN A 33 -7.82 18.35 -14.19
CA ASN A 33 -7.07 18.16 -15.43
C ASN A 33 -5.64 17.67 -15.19
N LEU A 34 -5.00 18.11 -14.10
CA LEU A 34 -3.67 17.63 -13.70
C LEU A 34 -3.76 16.24 -13.05
N LEU A 35 -4.78 16.02 -12.21
CA LEU A 35 -5.02 14.70 -11.60
C LEU A 35 -5.17 13.59 -12.66
N LYS A 36 -5.90 13.85 -13.75
CA LYS A 36 -6.05 12.90 -14.88
C LYS A 36 -4.72 12.44 -15.49
N VAL A 37 -3.69 13.28 -15.42
CA VAL A 37 -2.34 12.96 -15.94
C VAL A 37 -1.50 12.26 -14.86
N ILE A 38 -1.64 12.67 -13.60
CA ILE A 38 -0.79 12.23 -12.49
C ILE A 38 -1.27 10.90 -11.89
N ASP A 39 -2.58 10.69 -11.73
CA ASP A 39 -3.14 9.49 -11.09
C ASP A 39 -2.66 8.18 -11.75
N PRO A 40 -2.63 8.05 -13.10
CA PRO A 40 -2.09 6.84 -13.74
C PRO A 40 -0.60 6.63 -13.47
N VAL A 41 0.18 7.72 -13.36
CA VAL A 41 1.62 7.68 -13.07
C VAL A 41 1.85 7.21 -11.64
N ILE A 42 1.08 7.72 -10.69
CA ILE A 42 1.13 7.29 -9.29
C ILE A 42 0.69 5.84 -9.18
N GLN A 43 -0.42 5.44 -9.81
CA GLN A 43 -0.90 4.07 -9.76
C GLN A 43 0.13 3.07 -10.31
N ARG A 44 0.81 3.41 -11.40
CA ARG A 44 1.88 2.57 -11.98
C ARG A 44 3.12 2.46 -11.07
N ASN A 45 3.43 3.52 -10.33
CA ASN A 45 4.60 3.62 -9.47
C ASN A 45 4.31 3.35 -7.98
N ALA A 46 3.06 3.04 -7.63
CA ALA A 46 2.61 2.75 -6.26
C ALA A 46 3.10 1.40 -5.71
N PHE A 47 4.29 0.94 -6.13
CA PHE A 47 4.94 -0.27 -5.63
C PHE A 47 5.07 -0.24 -4.11
N PHE A 48 5.41 0.92 -3.54
CA PHE A 48 5.50 1.09 -2.09
C PHE A 48 4.15 0.97 -1.37
N ALA A 49 3.03 1.16 -2.06
CA ALA A 49 1.67 0.91 -1.55
C ALA A 49 1.16 -0.51 -1.89
N HIS A 50 2.04 -1.43 -2.28
CA HIS A 50 1.65 -2.82 -2.47
C HIS A 50 1.15 -3.43 -1.16
N THR A 51 0.20 -4.36 -1.25
CA THR A 51 -0.45 -5.01 -0.09
C THR A 51 0.55 -5.56 0.92
N GLU A 52 1.64 -6.18 0.45
CA GLU A 52 2.66 -6.74 1.33
C GLU A 52 3.39 -5.65 2.14
N ASN A 53 3.69 -4.51 1.51
CA ASN A 53 4.35 -3.38 2.16
C ASN A 53 3.43 -2.69 3.16
N LEU A 54 2.14 -2.59 2.82
CA LEU A 54 1.12 -2.06 3.72
C LEU A 54 0.89 -3.01 4.91
N LEU A 55 0.92 -4.33 4.70
CA LEU A 55 0.86 -5.28 5.82
C LEU A 55 2.09 -5.16 6.73
N LEU A 56 3.28 -4.92 6.16
CA LEU A 56 4.49 -4.67 6.92
C LEU A 56 4.41 -3.37 7.73
N SER A 57 3.80 -2.30 7.19
CA SER A 57 3.57 -1.06 7.96
C SER A 57 2.55 -1.29 9.08
N MET A 58 1.46 -2.04 8.80
CA MET A 58 0.43 -2.35 9.79
C MET A 58 0.96 -3.11 11.00
N ILE A 59 1.86 -4.08 10.83
CA ILE A 59 2.39 -4.87 11.97
C ILE A 59 3.34 -4.07 12.87
N VAL A 60 3.95 -3.00 12.36
CA VAL A 60 4.81 -2.09 13.15
C VAL A 60 4.10 -0.80 13.55
N ASP A 61 2.81 -0.66 13.23
CA ASP A 61 2.02 0.52 13.56
C ASP A 61 1.98 0.74 15.08
N LYS A 62 1.89 2.00 15.50
CA LYS A 62 1.79 2.38 16.91
C LYS A 62 0.41 2.04 17.49
N ARG A 63 -0.61 1.97 16.64
CA ARG A 63 -2.01 1.71 16.98
C ARG A 63 -2.27 0.21 17.12
N ASP A 64 -2.66 -0.24 18.31
CA ASP A 64 -2.89 -1.67 18.61
C ASP A 64 -3.88 -2.34 17.65
N HIS A 65 -5.01 -1.69 17.38
CA HIS A 65 -6.06 -2.23 16.51
C HIS A 65 -5.60 -2.41 15.06
N ILE A 66 -4.68 -1.58 14.57
CA ILE A 66 -4.10 -1.71 13.23
C ILE A 66 -3.13 -2.89 13.17
N ARG A 67 -2.30 -3.06 14.20
CA ARG A 67 -1.43 -4.24 14.31
C ARG A 67 -2.24 -5.53 14.33
N GLU A 68 -3.29 -5.58 15.14
CA GLU A 68 -4.19 -6.74 15.22
C GLU A 68 -4.82 -7.05 13.85
N LEU A 69 -5.28 -6.01 13.14
CA LEU A 69 -5.81 -6.16 11.78
C LEU A 69 -4.76 -6.74 10.83
N GLY A 70 -3.52 -6.24 10.87
CA GLY A 70 -2.40 -6.75 10.07
C GLY A 70 -2.13 -8.23 10.33
N PHE A 71 -2.05 -8.64 11.60
CA PHE A 71 -1.89 -10.05 11.98
C PHE A 71 -3.04 -10.92 11.49
N ARG A 72 -4.29 -10.47 11.63
CA ARG A 72 -5.48 -11.20 11.15
C ARG A 72 -5.42 -11.43 9.63
N ILE A 73 -5.02 -10.42 8.86
CA ILE A 73 -4.88 -10.54 7.41
C ILE A 73 -3.77 -11.53 7.04
N ILE A 74 -2.63 -11.49 7.72
CA ILE A 74 -1.52 -12.43 7.51
C ILE A 74 -1.94 -13.87 7.82
N ILE A 75 -2.60 -14.12 8.95
CA ILE A 75 -3.10 -15.44 9.32
C ILE A 75 -4.10 -15.94 8.27
N ARG A 76 -5.03 -15.09 7.85
CA ARG A 76 -5.99 -15.41 6.78
C ARG A 76 -5.26 -15.77 5.48
N ALA A 77 -4.28 -14.97 5.06
CA ALA A 77 -3.52 -15.19 3.82
C ALA A 77 -2.70 -16.49 3.85
N ARG A 78 -2.12 -16.86 5.00
CA ARG A 78 -1.43 -18.15 5.19
C ARG A 78 -2.37 -19.35 5.09
N ASN A 79 -3.60 -19.20 5.57
CA ASN A 79 -4.62 -20.25 5.51
C ASN A 79 -5.28 -20.40 4.13
N ILE A 80 -5.05 -19.45 3.21
CA ILE A 80 -5.45 -19.61 1.80
C ILE A 80 -4.52 -20.68 1.20
N THR A 81 -5.03 -21.89 1.10
CA THR A 81 -4.36 -23.04 0.47
C THR A 81 -4.09 -22.75 -0.99
N SER A 82 -2.91 -22.19 -1.28
CA SER A 82 -2.51 -21.98 -2.66
C SER A 82 -2.07 -23.32 -3.25
N LYS A 83 -2.88 -23.88 -4.15
CA LYS A 83 -2.43 -24.85 -5.16
C LYS A 83 -1.52 -24.21 -6.22
N ARG A 84 -1.14 -22.93 -6.06
CA ARG A 84 -0.42 -22.16 -7.09
C ARG A 84 1.08 -22.43 -7.01
N ARG A 85 1.58 -23.24 -7.95
CA ARG A 85 2.99 -23.34 -8.35
C ARG A 85 3.41 -22.23 -9.33
N SER A 86 2.68 -21.12 -9.41
CA SER A 86 2.96 -20.04 -10.37
C SER A 86 3.58 -18.83 -9.68
N VAL A 87 4.60 -18.24 -10.30
CA VAL A 87 5.19 -16.95 -9.91
C VAL A 87 4.09 -15.90 -9.78
N ARG A 88 4.15 -15.08 -8.72
CA ARG A 88 3.19 -13.98 -8.53
C ARG A 88 3.50 -12.89 -9.55
N SER A 89 2.50 -12.48 -10.33
CA SER A 89 2.60 -11.27 -11.13
C SER A 89 2.30 -10.06 -10.25
N PHE A 90 3.14 -9.02 -10.35
CA PHE A 90 2.85 -7.74 -9.71
C PHE A 90 1.57 -7.15 -10.31
N GLN A 91 0.61 -6.82 -9.45
CA GLN A 91 -0.59 -6.09 -9.82
C GLN A 91 -0.55 -4.72 -9.16
N PRO A 92 -0.56 -3.62 -9.93
CA PRO A 92 -0.62 -2.28 -9.36
C PRO A 92 -1.84 -2.18 -8.43
N PRO A 93 -1.69 -1.62 -7.22
CA PRO A 93 -2.81 -1.46 -6.32
C PRO A 93 -3.85 -0.51 -6.92
N LYS A 94 -5.13 -0.79 -6.66
CA LYS A 94 -6.22 0.16 -6.93
C LYS A 94 -6.31 1.10 -5.74
N ASN A 95 -5.59 2.23 -5.84
CA ASN A 95 -5.54 3.22 -4.78
C ASN A 95 -6.83 4.03 -4.73
N LYS A 96 -7.31 4.29 -3.53
CA LYS A 96 -8.36 5.27 -3.26
C LYS A 96 -7.70 6.60 -2.93
N PHE A 97 -7.71 7.52 -3.88
CA PHE A 97 -7.05 8.82 -3.73
C PHE A 97 -7.71 9.74 -2.67
N LEU A 98 -8.90 9.38 -2.17
CA LEU A 98 -9.71 10.19 -1.25
C LEU A 98 -9.69 9.73 0.23
N ASP A 99 -9.00 8.63 0.56
CA ASP A 99 -9.11 8.05 1.91
C ASP A 99 -8.36 8.83 3.00
N THR A 100 -8.87 8.81 4.23
CA THR A 100 -8.33 9.60 5.35
C THR A 100 -7.11 8.99 6.02
N ASP A 101 -6.83 7.71 5.76
CA ASP A 101 -5.77 6.94 6.40
C ASP A 101 -4.93 6.17 5.36
N ASP A 102 -3.64 5.98 5.64
CA ASP A 102 -2.71 5.28 4.76
C ASP A 102 -3.05 3.79 4.65
N ILE A 103 -3.57 3.21 5.75
CA ILE A 103 -4.08 1.84 5.81
C ILE A 103 -5.29 1.62 4.90
N GLU A 104 -6.11 2.63 4.67
CA GLU A 104 -7.31 2.52 3.84
C GLU A 104 -7.07 2.82 2.36
N MET A 105 -5.89 3.35 2.04
CA MET A 105 -5.46 3.74 0.69
C MET A 105 -5.67 2.66 -0.37
N ILE A 106 -5.69 1.37 0.00
CA ILE A 106 -5.98 0.26 -0.92
C ILE A 106 -7.34 -0.37 -0.65
N HIS A 107 -8.02 -0.77 -1.72
CA HIS A 107 -9.25 -1.55 -1.63
C HIS A 107 -8.98 -2.98 -1.14
N TRP A 108 -8.92 -3.21 0.18
CA TRP A 108 -8.69 -4.53 0.78
C TRP A 108 -9.59 -5.65 0.25
N ASN A 109 -10.86 -5.36 -0.04
CA ASN A 109 -11.81 -6.34 -0.59
C ASN A 109 -11.53 -6.73 -2.04
N ALA A 110 -10.81 -5.90 -2.80
CA ALA A 110 -10.47 -6.14 -4.19
C ALA A 110 -9.11 -6.83 -4.36
N ILE A 111 -8.37 -7.04 -3.26
CA ILE A 111 -7.02 -7.58 -3.29
C ILE A 111 -7.07 -9.10 -3.20
N THR A 112 -6.33 -9.74 -4.11
CA THR A 112 -6.08 -11.18 -4.02
C THR A 112 -4.99 -11.42 -2.98
N LEU A 113 -5.38 -11.92 -1.81
CA LEU A 113 -4.43 -12.38 -0.81
C LEU A 113 -3.76 -13.68 -1.26
N SER A 114 -2.45 -13.77 -1.05
CA SER A 114 -1.65 -14.96 -1.32
C SER A 114 -0.74 -15.24 -0.12
N PRO A 115 -0.39 -16.52 0.13
CA PRO A 115 0.53 -16.84 1.22
C PRO A 115 1.92 -16.22 0.97
N PRO A 116 2.70 -15.95 2.05
CA PRO A 116 4.07 -15.46 1.93
C PRO A 116 4.97 -16.45 1.17
N PRO A 117 6.06 -15.98 0.53
CA PRO A 117 6.99 -16.87 -0.16
C PRO A 117 7.57 -17.86 0.84
N SER A 118 7.61 -19.14 0.43
CA SER A 118 8.31 -20.20 1.17
C SER A 118 9.81 -20.08 1.00
#